data_AF-A0A1A2Y4Y3-F1
#
_entry.id   AF-A0A1A2Y4Y3-F1
#
_cell.length_a   1.000
_cell.length_b   1.000
_cell.length_c   1.000
_cell.angle_alpha   90.00
_cell.angle_beta   90.00
_cell.angle_gamma   90.00
#
_symmetry.space_group_name_H-M   'P 1'
#
loop_
_entity.id
_entity.type
_entity.pdbx_description
1 polymer ?
#
loop_
_entity_poly.entity_id
_entity_poly.type
_entity_poly.pdbx_seq_one_letter_code
_entity_poly.pdbx_strand_id
1 'polypeptide(L)'
;MGIGLIDDRWGLDALTKFAGQITAASVLVTMGVAWSVLYIPIGGVGTIVLDQASSILLTLALTVSIVNAMNFVDGLDGLAAGLGLITALAICMFSVGLLRDHGGDVLFYPPAVISVVLAGACLGFLPHNFHRAKIFMGDSGSMLIGLMLAAASTTAAGPVSQNAYGARDVFALLSPFLLVVAVMFVPMLDLLLAIVRRTRAGRSAFSPDKMHLHHRLLQIGHSHRRVVLLIYLWVGIVAFGAASTIFFNPRDTAAVMLGAIVVAGIATAIPLLRRRDEYADEDYDS
;
A
#
# COMPACT_ATOMS: atom_id res chain seq x y z
N MET A 1 -3.62 -3.79 -17.73
CA MET A 1 -4.40 -4.94 -18.24
C MET A 1 -3.68 -5.68 -19.35
N GLY A 2 -3.43 -5.07 -20.52
CA GLY A 2 -2.89 -5.78 -21.70
C GLY A 2 -1.63 -6.63 -21.42
N ILE A 3 -0.59 -6.05 -20.81
CA ILE A 3 0.65 -6.78 -20.48
C ILE A 3 0.41 -7.94 -19.50
N GLY A 4 -0.42 -7.76 -18.47
CA GLY A 4 -0.69 -8.82 -17.50
C GLY A 4 -1.53 -9.95 -18.09
N LEU A 5 -2.46 -9.65 -19.01
CA LEU A 5 -3.20 -10.66 -19.78
C LEU A 5 -2.26 -11.49 -20.69
N ILE A 6 -1.31 -10.83 -21.34
CA ILE A 6 -0.27 -11.49 -22.14
C ILE A 6 0.59 -12.37 -21.23
N ASP A 7 0.95 -11.86 -20.07
CA ASP A 7 1.74 -12.61 -19.10
C ASP A 7 1.03 -13.86 -18.56
N ASP A 8 -0.21 -13.73 -18.11
CA ASP A 8 -1.01 -14.86 -17.64
C ASP A 8 -1.15 -15.96 -18.70
N ARG A 9 -1.09 -15.58 -19.99
CA ARG A 9 -1.26 -16.52 -21.12
C ARG A 9 0.05 -17.15 -21.61
N TRP A 10 1.16 -16.42 -21.59
CA TRP A 10 2.41 -16.82 -22.25
C TRP A 10 3.63 -16.85 -21.33
N GLY A 11 3.55 -16.34 -20.10
CA GLY A 11 4.66 -16.26 -19.17
C GLY A 11 5.79 -15.37 -19.68
N LEU A 12 5.65 -14.06 -19.49
CA LEU A 12 6.63 -13.07 -19.88
C LEU A 12 7.85 -13.08 -18.95
N ASP A 13 9.01 -12.79 -19.52
CA ASP A 13 10.21 -12.53 -18.73
C ASP A 13 10.11 -11.17 -18.01
N ALA A 14 10.93 -11.01 -16.95
CA ALA A 14 10.88 -9.85 -16.08
C ALA A 14 11.13 -8.52 -16.83
N LEU A 15 11.96 -8.52 -17.89
CA LEU A 15 12.23 -7.30 -18.65
C LEU A 15 11.03 -6.88 -19.49
N THR A 16 10.34 -7.83 -20.12
CA THR A 16 9.13 -7.53 -20.89
C THR A 16 8.00 -7.03 -19.98
N LYS A 17 7.83 -7.63 -18.79
CA LYS A 17 6.89 -7.12 -17.76
C LYS A 17 7.24 -5.68 -17.37
N PHE A 18 8.50 -5.43 -17.06
CA PHE A 18 8.98 -4.12 -16.64
C PHE A 18 8.79 -3.07 -17.75
N ALA A 19 9.12 -3.39 -18.99
CA ALA A 19 8.89 -2.52 -20.15
C ALA A 19 7.41 -2.14 -20.27
N GLY A 20 6.51 -3.12 -20.12
CA GLY A 20 5.08 -2.88 -20.11
C GLY A 20 4.60 -1.96 -18.98
N GLN A 21 5.13 -2.15 -17.76
CA GLN A 21 4.84 -1.29 -16.61
C GLN A 21 5.32 0.15 -16.86
N ILE A 22 6.53 0.33 -17.43
CA ILE A 22 7.08 1.63 -17.81
C ILE A 22 6.23 2.30 -18.91
N THR A 23 5.73 1.54 -19.89
CA THR A 23 4.81 2.07 -20.91
C THR A 23 3.52 2.57 -20.27
N ALA A 24 2.90 1.78 -19.38
CA ALA A 24 1.69 2.19 -18.68
C ALA A 24 1.90 3.43 -17.81
N ALA A 25 3.02 3.49 -17.07
CA ALA A 25 3.37 4.64 -16.25
C ALA A 25 3.65 5.89 -17.10
N SER A 26 4.31 5.73 -18.25
CA SER A 26 4.56 6.83 -19.21
C SER A 26 3.25 7.45 -19.71
N VAL A 27 2.23 6.64 -19.98
CA VAL A 27 0.90 7.13 -20.39
C VAL A 27 0.24 7.96 -19.29
N LEU A 28 0.34 7.56 -18.02
CA LEU A 28 -0.18 8.35 -16.90
C LEU A 28 0.50 9.74 -16.86
N VAL A 29 1.82 9.76 -16.98
CA VAL A 29 2.61 10.99 -16.95
C VAL A 29 2.26 11.92 -18.11
N THR A 30 2.10 11.40 -19.33
CA THR A 30 1.71 12.23 -20.50
C THR A 30 0.27 12.75 -20.40
N MET A 31 -0.60 12.07 -19.65
CA MET A 31 -1.94 12.54 -19.30
C MET A 31 -1.94 13.57 -18.15
N GLY A 32 -0.77 14.00 -17.68
CA GLY A 32 -0.63 15.00 -16.61
C GLY A 32 -0.74 14.44 -15.19
N VAL A 33 -0.81 13.12 -15.02
CA VAL A 33 -0.77 12.47 -13.71
C VAL A 33 0.70 12.34 -13.30
N ALA A 34 1.23 13.35 -12.63
CA ALA A 34 2.62 13.39 -12.21
C ALA A 34 2.82 14.04 -10.83
N TRP A 35 3.85 13.57 -10.12
CA TRP A 35 4.34 14.16 -8.89
C TRP A 35 5.28 15.33 -9.19
N SER A 36 4.72 16.53 -9.30
CA SER A 36 5.48 17.76 -9.54
C SER A 36 5.97 18.44 -8.26
N VAL A 37 5.36 18.13 -7.12
CA VAL A 37 5.65 18.80 -5.85
C VAL A 37 5.83 17.79 -4.72
N LEU A 38 6.86 18.00 -3.92
CA LEU A 38 7.16 17.21 -2.74
C LEU A 38 7.26 18.11 -1.51
N TYR A 39 6.64 17.71 -0.41
CA TYR A 39 6.80 18.39 0.86
C TYR A 39 7.77 17.64 1.77
N ILE A 40 8.83 18.31 2.22
CA ILE A 40 9.84 17.76 3.13
C ILE A 40 9.71 18.44 4.51
N PRO A 41 9.14 17.76 5.52
CA PRO A 41 8.95 18.30 6.88
C PRO A 41 10.24 18.39 7.71
N ILE A 42 11.39 18.05 7.14
CA ILE A 42 12.67 17.92 7.86
C ILE A 42 13.55 19.11 7.53
N GLY A 43 14.14 19.73 8.56
CA GLY A 43 15.18 20.76 8.39
C GLY A 43 14.70 22.10 7.82
N GLY A 44 13.38 22.37 7.83
CA GLY A 44 12.83 23.64 7.32
C GLY A 44 12.85 23.77 5.80
N VAL A 45 13.11 22.69 5.06
CA VAL A 45 13.17 22.66 3.59
C VAL A 45 11.83 23.01 2.95
N GLY A 46 10.72 22.49 3.52
CA GLY A 46 9.38 22.80 3.06
C GLY A 46 9.06 22.17 1.70
N THR A 47 8.34 22.90 0.85
CA THR A 47 7.85 22.42 -0.44
C THR A 47 8.91 22.57 -1.53
N ILE A 48 9.28 21.47 -2.17
CA ILE A 48 10.16 21.43 -3.34
C ILE A 48 9.31 21.22 -4.59
N VAL A 49 9.45 22.12 -5.56
CA VAL A 49 8.93 21.93 -6.92
C VAL A 49 9.99 21.21 -7.72
N LEU A 50 9.63 20.04 -8.26
CA LEU A 50 10.51 19.24 -9.09
C LEU A 50 10.52 19.81 -10.52
N ASP A 51 11.68 19.77 -11.16
CA ASP A 51 11.76 20.01 -12.59
C ASP A 51 11.05 18.89 -13.36
N GLN A 52 10.75 19.15 -14.64
CA GLN A 52 9.99 18.23 -15.49
C GLN A 52 10.62 16.83 -15.53
N ALA A 53 11.95 16.72 -15.64
CA ALA A 53 12.60 15.42 -15.75
C ALA A 53 12.53 14.65 -14.42
N SER A 54 12.79 15.31 -13.29
CA SER A 54 12.68 14.68 -11.97
C SER A 54 11.26 14.24 -11.63
N SER A 55 10.25 15.05 -11.96
CA SER A 55 8.83 14.73 -11.79
C SER A 55 8.44 13.47 -12.59
N ILE A 56 8.87 13.39 -13.86
CA ILE A 56 8.64 12.23 -14.71
C ILE A 56 9.30 10.99 -14.11
N LEU A 57 10.59 11.06 -13.78
CA LEU A 57 11.35 9.93 -13.25
C LEU A 57 10.77 9.41 -11.94
N LEU A 58 10.42 10.31 -11.02
CA LEU A 58 9.80 9.97 -9.75
C LEU A 58 8.45 9.27 -9.97
N THR A 59 7.61 9.82 -10.83
CA THR A 59 6.27 9.26 -11.10
C THR A 59 6.37 7.88 -11.74
N LEU A 60 7.28 7.69 -12.69
CA LEU A 60 7.55 6.38 -13.29
C LEU A 60 8.04 5.38 -12.24
N ALA A 61 9.03 5.76 -11.44
CA ALA A 61 9.59 4.90 -10.40
C ALA A 61 8.54 4.49 -9.37
N LEU A 62 7.73 5.43 -8.87
CA LEU A 62 6.67 5.15 -7.91
C LEU A 62 5.58 4.27 -8.52
N THR A 63 5.12 4.59 -9.73
CA THR A 63 4.05 3.82 -10.40
C THR A 63 4.48 2.37 -10.59
N VAL A 64 5.66 2.16 -11.18
CA VAL A 64 6.19 0.81 -11.42
C VAL A 64 6.42 0.06 -10.10
N SER A 65 6.91 0.77 -9.07
CA SER A 65 7.09 0.19 -7.74
C SER A 65 5.77 -0.28 -7.13
N ILE A 66 4.70 0.52 -7.22
CA ILE A 66 3.36 0.18 -6.72
C ILE A 66 2.76 -1.01 -7.50
N VAL A 67 2.90 -1.02 -8.83
CA VAL A 67 2.42 -2.11 -9.67
C VAL A 67 3.12 -3.42 -9.30
N ASN A 68 4.45 -3.40 -9.19
CA ASN A 68 5.23 -4.57 -8.83
C ASN A 68 4.97 -5.02 -7.39
N ALA A 69 4.80 -4.08 -6.47
CA ALA A 69 4.39 -4.31 -5.09
C ALA A 69 3.06 -5.07 -5.00
N MET A 70 2.04 -4.62 -5.75
CA MET A 70 0.74 -5.30 -5.75
C MET A 70 0.83 -6.70 -6.38
N ASN A 71 1.61 -6.87 -7.45
CA ASN A 71 1.85 -8.19 -8.03
C ASN A 71 2.50 -9.15 -7.02
N PHE A 72 3.50 -8.66 -6.29
CA PHE A 72 4.20 -9.44 -5.28
C PHE A 72 3.32 -9.88 -4.09
N VAL A 73 2.32 -9.07 -3.74
CA VAL A 73 1.42 -9.37 -2.61
C VAL A 73 0.30 -10.34 -3.01
N ASP A 74 0.08 -10.58 -4.31
CA ASP A 74 -0.92 -11.55 -4.81
C ASP A 74 -0.54 -13.03 -4.58
N GLY A 75 0.46 -13.30 -3.74
CA GLY A 75 0.88 -14.66 -3.38
C GLY A 75 -0.06 -15.43 -2.44
N LEU A 76 -1.15 -14.81 -1.94
CA LEU A 76 -2.14 -15.46 -1.07
C LEU A 76 -3.58 -15.11 -1.45
N ASP A 77 -4.48 -16.11 -1.39
CA ASP A 77 -5.92 -15.96 -1.58
C ASP A 77 -6.50 -14.78 -0.77
N GLY A 78 -7.11 -13.84 -1.50
CA GLY A 78 -7.78 -12.66 -0.95
C GLY A 78 -6.87 -11.45 -0.79
N LEU A 79 -5.55 -11.63 -0.65
CA LEU A 79 -4.67 -10.61 -0.09
C LEU A 79 -4.57 -9.35 -0.97
N ALA A 80 -4.23 -9.49 -2.25
CA ALA A 80 -4.10 -8.35 -3.16
C ALA A 80 -5.43 -7.61 -3.35
N ALA A 81 -6.54 -8.34 -3.53
CA ALA A 81 -7.87 -7.76 -3.67
C ALA A 81 -8.32 -7.00 -2.41
N GLY A 82 -8.07 -7.54 -1.22
CA GLY A 82 -8.43 -6.88 0.03
C GLY A 82 -7.55 -5.66 0.34
N LEU A 83 -6.26 -5.72 0.04
CA LEU A 83 -5.39 -4.53 0.14
C LEU A 83 -5.78 -3.44 -0.85
N GLY A 84 -6.11 -3.84 -2.09
CA GLY A 84 -6.68 -2.95 -3.09
C GLY A 84 -7.95 -2.28 -2.59
N LEU A 85 -8.89 -3.05 -2.01
CA LEU A 85 -10.12 -2.53 -1.42
C LEU A 85 -9.86 -1.53 -0.30
N ILE A 86 -9.06 -1.91 0.70
CA ILE A 86 -8.77 -1.07 1.88
C ILE A 86 -8.13 0.23 1.45
N THR A 87 -7.13 0.16 0.58
CA THR A 87 -6.40 1.36 0.16
C THR A 87 -7.27 2.24 -0.74
N ALA A 88 -8.03 1.66 -1.66
CA ALA A 88 -8.97 2.41 -2.47
C ALA A 88 -10.02 3.13 -1.61
N LEU A 89 -10.58 2.48 -0.59
CA LEU A 89 -11.51 3.13 0.34
C LEU A 89 -10.85 4.27 1.12
N ALA A 90 -9.60 4.11 1.55
CA ALA A 90 -8.84 5.17 2.23
C ALA A 90 -8.55 6.36 1.30
N ILE A 91 -8.12 6.11 0.05
CA ILE A 91 -7.92 7.18 -0.95
C ILE A 91 -9.25 7.87 -1.26
N CYS A 92 -10.35 7.11 -1.38
CA CYS A 92 -11.69 7.65 -1.58
C CYS A 92 -12.10 8.57 -0.42
N MET A 93 -11.95 8.10 0.83
CA MET A 93 -12.21 8.90 2.04
C MET A 93 -11.40 10.20 2.03
N PHE A 94 -10.11 10.11 1.74
CA PHE A 94 -9.23 11.29 1.67
C PHE A 94 -9.66 12.25 0.55
N SER A 95 -9.97 11.73 -0.63
CA SER A 95 -10.38 12.52 -1.80
C SER A 95 -11.72 13.23 -1.58
N VAL A 96 -12.67 12.60 -0.89
CA VAL A 96 -13.94 13.24 -0.49
C VAL A 96 -13.68 14.37 0.52
N GLY A 97 -12.71 14.21 1.42
CA GLY A 97 -12.26 15.28 2.32
C GLY A 97 -11.69 16.47 1.55
N LEU A 98 -10.79 16.22 0.60
CA LEU A 98 -10.26 17.27 -0.28
C LEU A 98 -11.36 17.97 -1.07
N LEU A 99 -12.29 17.21 -1.64
CA LEU A 99 -13.40 17.77 -2.41
C LEU A 99 -14.27 18.70 -1.56
N ARG A 100 -14.54 18.33 -0.31
CA ARG A 100 -15.25 19.17 0.66
C ARG A 100 -14.48 20.46 0.95
N ASP A 101 -13.20 20.37 1.25
CA ASP A 101 -12.39 21.51 1.69
C ASP A 101 -12.11 22.50 0.55
N HIS A 102 -12.11 22.02 -0.70
CA HIS A 102 -11.98 22.82 -1.92
C HIS A 102 -13.33 23.17 -2.59
N GLY A 103 -14.45 23.10 -1.86
CA GLY A 103 -15.74 23.60 -2.33
C GLY A 103 -16.32 22.86 -3.54
N GLY A 104 -15.94 21.59 -3.75
CA GLY A 104 -16.46 20.78 -4.84
C GLY A 104 -15.76 21.00 -6.18
N ASP A 105 -14.51 21.46 -6.19
CA ASP A 105 -13.74 21.68 -7.42
C ASP A 105 -13.54 20.37 -8.22
N VAL A 106 -13.79 20.46 -9.53
CA VAL A 106 -13.71 19.38 -10.52
C VAL A 106 -12.33 18.71 -10.52
N LEU A 107 -11.27 19.45 -10.17
CA LEU A 107 -9.90 18.94 -10.09
C LEU A 107 -9.73 17.81 -9.05
N PHE A 108 -10.59 17.71 -8.03
CA PHE A 108 -10.47 16.74 -6.94
C PHE A 108 -11.38 15.50 -7.09
N TYR A 109 -12.22 15.43 -8.13
CA TYR A 109 -13.08 14.27 -8.40
C TYR A 109 -12.35 13.03 -8.92
N PRO A 110 -11.36 13.14 -9.84
CA PRO A 110 -10.74 11.97 -10.44
C PRO A 110 -10.22 10.92 -9.43
N PRO A 111 -9.47 11.27 -8.36
CA PRO A 111 -8.98 10.27 -7.42
C PRO A 111 -10.11 9.59 -6.64
N ALA A 112 -11.21 10.32 -6.33
CA ALA A 112 -12.38 9.74 -5.67
C ALA A 112 -13.09 8.71 -6.57
N VAL A 113 -13.26 9.04 -7.86
CA VAL A 113 -13.92 8.17 -8.84
C VAL A 113 -13.10 6.91 -9.10
N ILE A 114 -11.79 7.05 -9.38
CA ILE A 114 -10.88 5.91 -9.61
C ILE A 114 -10.93 4.98 -8.39
N SER A 115 -10.88 5.55 -7.19
CA SER A 115 -10.89 4.81 -5.94
C SER A 115 -12.21 4.09 -5.67
N VAL A 116 -13.36 4.72 -5.91
CA VAL A 116 -14.66 4.06 -5.66
C VAL A 116 -14.92 2.93 -6.66
N VAL A 117 -14.50 3.11 -7.92
CA VAL A 117 -14.59 2.07 -8.96
C VAL A 117 -13.68 0.90 -8.59
N LEU A 118 -12.44 1.17 -8.19
CA LEU A 118 -11.50 0.14 -7.75
C LEU A 118 -12.02 -0.60 -6.51
N ALA A 119 -12.52 0.14 -5.50
CA ALA A 119 -13.12 -0.45 -4.31
C ALA A 119 -14.31 -1.35 -4.66
N GLY A 120 -15.22 -0.90 -5.54
CA GLY A 120 -16.34 -1.71 -6.02
C GLY A 120 -15.90 -2.99 -6.74
N ALA A 121 -14.89 -2.88 -7.63
CA ALA A 121 -14.33 -4.03 -8.33
C ALA A 121 -13.70 -5.04 -7.35
N CYS A 122 -12.89 -4.57 -6.41
CA CYS A 122 -12.30 -5.42 -5.38
C CYS A 122 -13.37 -6.06 -4.49
N LEU A 123 -14.40 -5.31 -4.08
CA LEU A 123 -15.48 -5.82 -3.24
C LEU A 123 -16.30 -6.90 -3.96
N GLY A 124 -16.54 -6.76 -5.27
CA GLY A 124 -17.21 -7.79 -6.07
C GLY A 124 -16.35 -9.04 -6.29
N PHE A 125 -15.02 -8.86 -6.42
CA PHE A 125 -14.09 -9.95 -6.63
C PHE A 125 -13.73 -10.72 -5.35
N LEU A 126 -13.61 -10.02 -4.21
CA LEU A 126 -13.10 -10.57 -2.95
C LEU A 126 -13.85 -11.81 -2.45
N PRO A 127 -15.20 -11.91 -2.49
CA PRO A 127 -15.92 -13.13 -2.09
C PRO A 127 -15.56 -14.37 -2.91
N HIS A 128 -15.09 -14.18 -4.14
CA HIS A 128 -14.68 -15.26 -5.05
C HIS A 128 -13.19 -15.63 -4.87
N ASN A 129 -12.38 -14.69 -4.39
CA ASN A 129 -10.94 -14.84 -4.21
C ASN A 129 -10.54 -15.12 -2.75
N PHE A 130 -11.43 -14.91 -1.78
CA PHE A 130 -11.15 -15.14 -0.36
C PHE A 130 -11.03 -16.64 -0.02
N HIS A 131 -10.13 -16.98 0.89
CA HIS A 131 -9.78 -18.37 1.19
C HIS A 131 -11.00 -19.24 1.61
N ARG A 132 -11.31 -20.35 0.91
CA ARG A 132 -10.58 -20.98 -0.22
C ARG A 132 -10.98 -20.35 -1.56
N ALA A 133 -10.02 -19.81 -2.31
CA ALA A 133 -10.30 -19.10 -3.56
C ALA A 133 -10.95 -20.00 -4.62
N LYS A 134 -11.97 -19.47 -5.30
CA LYS A 134 -12.59 -20.08 -6.49
C LYS A 134 -12.03 -19.51 -7.79
N ILE A 135 -11.60 -18.25 -7.75
CA ILE A 135 -11.02 -17.52 -8.87
C ILE A 135 -9.71 -16.90 -8.42
N PHE A 136 -8.64 -17.22 -9.13
CA PHE A 136 -7.32 -16.61 -8.94
C PHE A 136 -7.24 -15.28 -9.69
N MET A 137 -6.48 -14.36 -9.13
CA MET A 137 -6.37 -13.00 -9.65
C MET A 137 -5.45 -12.90 -10.87
N GLY A 138 -4.29 -13.56 -10.80
CA GLY A 138 -3.27 -13.53 -11.84
C GLY A 138 -2.55 -12.18 -11.93
N ASP A 139 -1.51 -12.14 -12.75
CA ASP A 139 -0.68 -10.95 -12.95
C ASP A 139 -1.49 -9.82 -13.60
N SER A 140 -2.50 -10.14 -14.43
CA SER A 140 -3.40 -9.15 -15.02
C SER A 140 -4.17 -8.35 -13.97
N GLY A 141 -4.75 -9.05 -12.99
CA GLY A 141 -5.55 -8.43 -11.95
C GLY A 141 -4.70 -7.61 -10.98
N SER A 142 -3.62 -8.20 -10.47
CA SER A 142 -2.76 -7.58 -9.47
C SER A 142 -2.06 -6.32 -10.01
N MET A 143 -1.55 -6.38 -11.25
CA MET A 143 -0.93 -5.21 -11.89
C MET A 143 -1.95 -4.11 -12.21
N LEU A 144 -3.19 -4.46 -12.56
CA LEU A 144 -4.26 -3.48 -12.74
C LEU A 144 -4.57 -2.75 -11.44
N ILE A 145 -4.74 -3.48 -10.33
CA ILE A 145 -4.98 -2.84 -9.02
C ILE A 145 -3.84 -1.88 -8.70
N GLY A 146 -2.59 -2.32 -8.87
CA GLY A 146 -1.43 -1.47 -8.62
C GLY A 146 -1.41 -0.21 -9.49
N LEU A 147 -1.73 -0.32 -10.78
CA LEU A 147 -1.79 0.84 -11.67
C LEU A 147 -2.90 1.82 -11.27
N MET A 148 -4.08 1.31 -10.93
CA MET A 148 -5.22 2.12 -10.49
C MET A 148 -4.95 2.83 -9.16
N LEU A 149 -4.30 2.15 -8.22
CA LEU A 149 -3.86 2.75 -6.96
C LEU A 149 -2.81 3.84 -7.20
N ALA A 150 -1.81 3.57 -8.04
CA ALA A 150 -0.78 4.55 -8.39
C ALA A 150 -1.39 5.79 -9.06
N ALA A 151 -2.35 5.61 -9.98
CA ALA A 151 -3.08 6.70 -10.59
C ALA A 151 -3.89 7.49 -9.55
N ALA A 152 -4.71 6.81 -8.74
CA ALA A 152 -5.54 7.46 -7.72
C ALA A 152 -4.70 8.23 -6.70
N SER A 153 -3.61 7.66 -6.20
CA SER A 153 -2.74 8.31 -5.21
C SER A 153 -1.95 9.48 -5.81
N THR A 154 -1.47 9.35 -7.05
CA THR A 154 -0.73 10.43 -7.73
C THR A 154 -1.65 11.60 -8.06
N THR A 155 -2.85 11.32 -8.57
CA THR A 155 -3.83 12.38 -8.84
C THR A 155 -4.38 13.00 -7.55
N ALA A 156 -4.47 12.26 -6.44
CA ALA A 156 -4.78 12.84 -5.14
C ALA A 156 -3.66 13.75 -4.61
N ALA A 157 -2.42 13.58 -5.07
CA ALA A 157 -1.27 14.39 -4.68
C ALA A 157 -1.12 15.68 -5.50
N GLY A 158 -1.38 15.62 -6.81
CA GLY A 158 -1.11 16.69 -7.76
C GLY A 158 -1.75 18.06 -7.44
N PRO A 159 -3.04 18.13 -7.04
CA PRO A 159 -3.71 19.38 -6.73
C PRO A 159 -3.27 20.05 -5.41
N VAL A 160 -2.53 19.35 -4.54
CA VAL A 160 -2.38 19.73 -3.12
C VAL A 160 -1.36 20.86 -2.90
N SER A 161 -0.81 21.52 -3.92
CA SER A 161 0.19 22.59 -3.71
C SER A 161 -0.15 23.95 -4.32
N GLN A 162 -0.24 24.97 -3.46
CA GLN A 162 0.57 26.21 -3.51
C GLN A 162 0.15 27.22 -2.42
N ASN A 163 -1.09 27.18 -1.93
CA ASN A 163 -1.65 28.26 -1.09
C ASN A 163 -2.09 27.90 0.35
N ALA A 164 -1.96 26.65 0.78
CA ALA A 164 -2.39 26.25 2.14
C ALA A 164 -1.19 26.37 3.10
N TYR A 165 -1.10 27.50 3.81
CA TYR A 165 -0.11 27.74 4.86
C TYR A 165 -0.75 27.57 6.26
N GLY A 166 -0.33 26.52 6.98
CA GLY A 166 -0.81 26.17 8.32
C GLY A 166 -0.29 24.80 8.80
N ALA A 167 -0.25 24.57 10.12
CA ALA A 167 0.21 23.30 10.70
C ALA A 167 -0.70 22.10 10.36
N ARG A 168 -1.97 22.37 10.01
CA ARG A 168 -2.91 21.36 9.48
C ARG A 168 -2.54 20.94 8.06
N ASP A 169 -1.83 21.79 7.32
CA ASP A 169 -1.49 21.60 5.92
C ASP A 169 -0.31 20.65 5.72
N VAL A 170 0.61 20.55 6.68
CA VAL A 170 1.75 19.61 6.64
C VAL A 170 1.27 18.16 6.50
N PHE A 171 0.23 17.77 7.24
CA PHE A 171 -0.32 16.41 7.16
C PHE A 171 -1.18 16.20 5.92
N ALA A 172 -1.91 17.22 5.45
CA ALA A 172 -2.62 17.17 4.17
C ALA A 172 -1.68 17.14 2.96
N LEU A 173 -0.49 17.74 3.07
CA LEU A 173 0.56 17.71 2.05
C LEU A 173 1.31 16.38 2.05
N LEU A 174 1.44 15.74 3.22
CA LEU A 174 2.06 14.41 3.35
C LEU A 174 1.08 13.27 3.07
N SER A 175 -0.23 13.46 3.25
CA SER A 175 -1.23 12.38 3.17
C SER A 175 -1.26 11.64 1.83
N PRO A 176 -1.02 12.25 0.64
CA PRO A 176 -0.94 11.50 -0.60
C PRO A 176 0.29 10.57 -0.60
N PHE A 177 1.40 11.01 -0.01
CA PHE A 177 2.59 10.18 0.17
C PHE A 177 2.34 9.09 1.21
N LEU A 178 1.66 9.38 2.31
CA LEU A 178 1.26 8.36 3.30
C LEU A 178 0.32 7.32 2.69
N LEU A 179 -0.57 7.70 1.76
CA LEU A 179 -1.43 6.75 1.04
C LEU A 179 -0.62 5.83 0.13
N VAL A 180 0.38 6.36 -0.59
CA VAL A 180 1.34 5.54 -1.35
C VAL A 180 2.12 4.62 -0.42
N VAL A 181 2.62 5.13 0.71
CA VAL A 181 3.31 4.33 1.73
C VAL A 181 2.39 3.26 2.30
N ALA A 182 1.09 3.52 2.46
CA ALA A 182 0.12 2.53 2.92
C ALA A 182 -0.03 1.37 1.93
N VAL A 183 -0.09 1.64 0.61
CA VAL A 183 -0.08 0.61 -0.44
C VAL A 183 1.23 -0.17 -0.41
N MET A 184 2.35 0.54 -0.30
CA MET A 184 3.70 -0.01 -0.30
C MET A 184 4.08 -0.66 1.04
N PHE A 185 3.24 -0.55 2.06
CA PHE A 185 3.58 -0.93 3.43
C PHE A 185 3.94 -2.42 3.51
N VAL A 186 3.14 -3.29 2.89
CA VAL A 186 3.35 -4.74 2.98
C VAL A 186 4.63 -5.17 2.26
N PRO A 187 4.90 -4.75 1.00
CA PRO A 187 6.15 -5.09 0.32
C PRO A 187 7.38 -4.45 0.96
N MET A 188 7.27 -3.20 1.43
CA MET A 188 8.37 -2.52 2.11
C MET A 188 8.67 -3.17 3.46
N LEU A 189 7.64 -3.55 4.22
CA LEU A 189 7.80 -4.27 5.48
C LEU A 189 8.44 -5.64 5.24
N ASP A 190 8.03 -6.38 4.20
CA ASP A 190 8.65 -7.65 3.84
C ASP A 190 10.14 -7.47 3.49
N LEU A 191 10.46 -6.48 2.65
CA LEU A 191 11.83 -6.14 2.29
C LEU A 191 12.68 -5.76 3.52
N LEU A 192 12.14 -4.90 4.39
CA LEU A 192 12.82 -4.44 5.59
C LEU A 192 13.05 -5.59 6.58
N LEU A 193 12.05 -6.43 6.83
CA LEU A 193 12.18 -7.63 7.66
C LEU A 193 13.14 -8.66 7.06
N ALA A 194 13.22 -8.74 5.73
CA ALA A 194 14.20 -9.58 5.05
C ALA A 194 15.63 -9.02 5.23
N ILE A 195 15.82 -7.70 5.14
CA ILE A 195 17.13 -7.05 5.36
C ILE A 195 17.58 -7.23 6.82
N VAL A 196 16.70 -6.94 7.80
CA VAL A 196 17.02 -7.09 9.24
C VAL A 196 17.39 -8.53 9.58
N ARG A 197 16.70 -9.53 9.02
CA ARG A 197 17.03 -10.93 9.26
C ARG A 197 18.38 -11.32 8.65
N ARG A 198 18.65 -10.88 7.41
CA ARG A 198 19.91 -11.18 6.71
C ARG A 198 21.11 -10.61 7.48
N THR A 199 21.00 -9.34 7.86
CA THR A 199 22.03 -8.66 8.66
C THR A 199 22.22 -9.30 10.03
N ARG A 200 21.14 -9.68 10.74
CA ARG A 200 21.23 -10.46 12.00
C ARG A 200 21.85 -11.85 11.83
N ALA A 201 21.69 -12.47 10.66
CA ALA A 201 22.30 -13.75 10.32
C ALA A 201 23.72 -13.61 9.74
N GLY A 202 24.33 -12.41 9.80
CA GLY A 202 25.66 -12.14 9.24
C GLY A 202 25.75 -12.20 7.71
N ARG A 203 24.61 -12.25 7.01
CA ARG A 203 24.52 -12.28 5.55
C ARG A 203 24.34 -10.87 4.99
N SER A 204 24.83 -10.67 3.76
CA SER A 204 24.60 -9.43 3.03
C SER A 204 23.11 -9.12 2.89
N ALA A 205 22.74 -7.85 3.02
CA ALA A 205 21.38 -7.36 2.83
C ALA A 205 20.82 -7.69 1.44
N PHE A 206 21.68 -7.97 0.46
CA PHE A 206 21.32 -8.30 -0.93
C PHE A 206 21.29 -9.81 -1.23
N SER A 207 21.56 -10.68 -0.26
CA SER A 207 21.50 -12.13 -0.50
C SER A 207 20.06 -12.57 -0.83
N PRO A 208 19.82 -13.44 -1.81
CA PRO A 208 18.46 -13.89 -2.15
C PRO A 208 17.74 -14.46 -0.93
N ASP A 209 16.49 -14.04 -0.72
CA ASP A 209 15.64 -14.52 0.36
C ASP A 209 14.26 -14.87 -0.19
N LYS A 210 13.78 -16.07 0.13
CA LYS A 210 12.51 -16.62 -0.37
C LYS A 210 11.39 -16.57 0.67
N MET A 211 11.64 -16.00 1.84
CA MET A 211 10.73 -16.05 2.99
C MET A 211 9.97 -14.73 3.18
N HIS A 212 8.89 -14.61 2.41
CA HIS A 212 7.95 -13.50 2.50
C HIS A 212 7.21 -13.44 3.84
N LEU A 213 6.78 -12.25 4.22
CA LEU A 213 6.12 -11.91 5.48
C LEU A 213 4.94 -12.84 5.76
N HIS A 214 4.12 -13.09 4.74
CA HIS A 214 2.95 -13.94 4.86
C HIS A 214 3.32 -15.41 5.11
N HIS A 215 4.39 -15.92 4.49
CA HIS A 215 4.95 -17.25 4.76
C HIS A 215 5.49 -17.36 6.19
N ARG A 216 6.07 -16.29 6.74
CA ARG A 216 6.56 -16.29 8.13
C ARG A 216 5.41 -16.31 9.13
N LEU A 217 4.36 -15.52 8.91
CA LEU A 217 3.20 -15.54 9.81
C LEU A 217 2.55 -16.94 9.82
N LEU A 218 2.52 -17.63 8.67
CA LEU A 218 2.11 -19.03 8.59
C LEU A 218 3.04 -19.94 9.44
N GLN A 219 4.37 -19.79 9.35
CA GLN A 219 5.34 -20.57 10.13
C GLN A 219 5.28 -20.31 11.65
N ILE A 220 4.93 -19.07 12.05
CA ILE A 220 4.70 -18.68 13.45
C ILE A 220 3.45 -19.38 14.02
N GLY A 221 2.59 -19.96 13.19
CA GLY A 221 1.40 -20.71 13.60
C GLY A 221 0.09 -19.97 13.34
N HIS A 222 0.10 -18.86 12.58
CA HIS A 222 -1.14 -18.26 12.09
C HIS A 222 -1.74 -19.11 10.98
N SER A 223 -3.06 -19.23 10.94
CA SER A 223 -3.75 -19.78 9.77
C SER A 223 -3.76 -18.76 8.63
N HIS A 224 -3.88 -19.23 7.39
CA HIS A 224 -3.95 -18.36 6.19
C HIS A 224 -4.91 -17.19 6.36
N ARG A 225 -6.13 -17.46 6.84
CA ARG A 225 -7.15 -16.42 7.10
C ARG A 225 -6.68 -15.39 8.12
N ARG A 226 -6.01 -15.81 9.20
CA ARG A 226 -5.48 -14.88 10.22
C ARG A 226 -4.38 -14.00 9.65
N VAL A 227 -3.49 -14.56 8.83
CA VAL A 227 -2.42 -13.81 8.16
C VAL A 227 -3.00 -12.69 7.29
N VAL A 228 -3.97 -13.03 6.44
CA VAL A 228 -4.65 -12.06 5.56
C VAL A 228 -5.35 -10.97 6.38
N LEU A 229 -6.11 -11.33 7.42
CA LEU A 229 -6.80 -10.38 8.28
C LEU A 229 -5.87 -9.47 9.09
N LEU A 230 -4.73 -10.00 9.57
CA LEU A 230 -3.72 -9.19 10.26
C LEU A 230 -3.08 -8.19 9.31
N ILE A 231 -2.76 -8.61 8.08
CA ILE A 231 -2.21 -7.70 7.07
C ILE A 231 -3.25 -6.61 6.72
N TYR A 232 -4.52 -6.97 6.59
CA TYR A 232 -5.61 -5.99 6.40
C TYR A 232 -5.70 -5.01 7.57
N LEU A 233 -5.57 -5.49 8.80
CA LEU A 233 -5.59 -4.64 9.99
C LEU A 233 -4.45 -3.63 9.96
N TRP A 234 -3.21 -4.09 9.72
CA TRP A 234 -2.04 -3.21 9.65
C TRP A 234 -2.15 -2.18 8.53
N VAL A 235 -2.52 -2.60 7.32
CA VAL A 235 -2.69 -1.68 6.19
C VAL A 235 -3.86 -0.73 6.44
N GLY A 236 -4.97 -1.21 7.00
CA GLY A 236 -6.11 -0.38 7.36
C GLY A 236 -5.76 0.71 8.36
N ILE A 237 -4.98 0.38 9.41
CA ILE A 237 -4.52 1.37 10.39
C ILE A 237 -3.70 2.47 9.72
N VAL A 238 -2.76 2.12 8.85
CA VAL A 238 -1.91 3.11 8.17
C VAL A 238 -2.73 3.91 7.15
N ALA A 239 -3.51 3.25 6.30
CA ALA A 239 -4.27 3.88 5.21
C ALA A 239 -5.38 4.78 5.74
N PHE A 240 -6.24 4.28 6.63
CA PHE A 240 -7.31 5.08 7.23
C PHE A 240 -6.77 6.08 8.24
N GLY A 241 -5.69 5.76 8.95
CA GLY A 241 -4.98 6.72 9.80
C GLY A 241 -4.56 7.95 9.00
N ALA A 242 -3.84 7.73 7.89
CA ALA A 242 -3.46 8.80 6.97
C ALA A 242 -4.66 9.55 6.40
N ALA A 243 -5.67 8.84 5.89
CA ALA A 243 -6.87 9.45 5.31
C ALA A 243 -7.67 10.27 6.32
N SER A 244 -7.72 9.86 7.59
CA SER A 244 -8.50 10.54 8.64
C SER A 244 -7.97 11.93 9.01
N THR A 245 -6.70 12.22 8.70
CA THR A 245 -6.08 13.53 9.02
C THR A 245 -6.74 14.72 8.32
N ILE A 246 -7.50 14.48 7.24
CA ILE A 246 -8.28 15.53 6.58
C ILE A 246 -9.50 15.97 7.41
N PHE A 247 -10.07 15.06 8.20
CA PHE A 247 -11.27 15.32 9.01
C PHE A 247 -10.93 15.69 10.45
N PHE A 248 -9.92 15.05 11.03
CA PHE A 248 -9.58 15.16 12.45
C PHE A 248 -8.24 15.88 12.66
N ASN A 249 -7.98 16.28 13.91
CA ASN A 249 -6.68 16.86 14.26
C ASN A 249 -5.60 15.76 14.15
N PRO A 250 -4.43 16.03 13.52
CA PRO A 250 -3.35 15.05 13.43
C PRO A 250 -2.92 14.45 14.75
N ARG A 251 -3.01 15.21 15.87
CA ARG A 251 -2.67 14.70 17.20
C ARG A 251 -3.64 13.61 17.67
N ASP A 252 -4.93 13.82 17.45
CA ASP A 252 -5.97 12.87 17.86
C ASP A 252 -5.91 11.62 16.97
N THR A 253 -5.75 11.81 15.66
CA THR A 253 -5.48 10.72 14.72
C THR A 253 -4.26 9.90 15.15
N ALA A 254 -3.14 10.55 15.50
CA ALA A 254 -1.93 9.88 15.94
C ALA A 254 -2.15 9.07 17.23
N ALA A 255 -2.90 9.60 18.20
CA ALA A 255 -3.23 8.89 19.43
C ALA A 255 -4.07 7.63 19.17
N VAL A 256 -5.08 7.73 18.29
CA VAL A 256 -5.91 6.59 17.88
C VAL A 256 -5.08 5.56 17.12
N MET A 257 -4.22 6.00 16.19
CA MET A 257 -3.31 5.11 15.46
C MET A 257 -2.37 4.37 16.40
N LEU A 258 -1.78 5.04 17.39
CA LEU A 258 -0.92 4.41 18.40
C LEU A 258 -1.67 3.32 19.17
N GLY A 259 -2.89 3.59 19.62
CA GLY A 259 -3.74 2.59 20.26
C GLY A 259 -4.03 1.39 19.35
N ALA A 260 -4.38 1.64 18.09
CA ALA A 260 -4.64 0.59 17.12
C ALA A 260 -3.39 -0.25 16.80
N ILE A 261 -2.21 0.38 16.70
CA ILE A 261 -0.92 -0.29 16.51
C ILE A 261 -0.62 -1.24 17.68
N VAL A 262 -0.88 -0.81 18.92
CA VAL A 262 -0.69 -1.67 20.10
C VAL A 262 -1.60 -2.89 20.04
N VAL A 263 -2.88 -2.70 19.72
CA VAL A 263 -3.85 -3.81 19.57
C VAL A 263 -3.42 -4.76 18.45
N ALA A 264 -3.02 -4.24 17.29
CA ALA A 264 -2.54 -5.04 16.17
C ALA A 264 -1.24 -5.80 16.51
N GLY A 265 -0.34 -5.17 17.27
CA GLY A 265 0.88 -5.79 17.78
C GLY A 265 0.58 -6.96 18.71
N ILE A 266 -0.33 -6.79 19.66
CA ILE A 266 -0.80 -7.86 20.55
C ILE A 266 -1.42 -9.00 19.74
N ALA A 267 -2.34 -8.69 18.82
CA ALA A 267 -3.00 -9.70 17.97
C ALA A 267 -2.01 -10.51 17.13
N THR A 268 -0.95 -9.86 16.64
CA THR A 268 0.13 -10.51 15.88
C THR A 268 0.95 -11.47 16.77
N ALA A 269 1.15 -11.12 18.05
CA ALA A 269 1.95 -11.87 19.02
C ALA A 269 1.22 -13.06 19.67
N ILE A 270 -0.11 -13.15 19.59
CA ILE A 270 -0.92 -14.20 20.26
C ILE A 270 -0.38 -15.63 20.03
N PRO A 271 0.00 -16.08 18.81
CA PRO A 271 0.49 -17.45 18.63
C PRO A 271 1.87 -17.71 19.22
N LEU A 272 2.71 -16.68 19.33
CA LEU A 272 4.03 -16.79 19.95
C LEU A 272 3.91 -17.00 21.47
N LEU A 273 2.90 -16.38 22.08
CA LEU A 273 2.61 -16.54 23.51
C LEU A 273 2.06 -17.95 23.79
N ARG A 274 1.12 -18.43 22.97
CA ARG A 274 0.55 -19.79 23.11
C ARG A 274 1.60 -20.90 23.00
N ARG A 275 2.57 -20.77 22.09
CA ARG A 275 3.68 -21.75 21.98
C ARG A 275 4.58 -21.76 23.22
N ARG A 276 4.73 -20.64 23.91
CA ARG A 276 5.57 -20.56 25.12
C ARG A 276 4.89 -21.23 26.31
N ASP A 277 3.57 -21.13 26.39
CA ASP A 277 2.78 -21.78 27.45
C ASP A 277 2.77 -23.31 27.26
N GLU A 278 2.68 -23.82 26.03
CA GLU A 278 2.78 -25.27 25.73
C GLU A 278 4.13 -25.87 26.18
N TYR A 279 5.27 -25.19 25.95
CA TYR A 279 6.57 -25.66 26.44
C TYR A 279 6.73 -25.53 27.97
N ALA A 280 6.07 -24.55 28.59
CA ALA A 280 6.13 -24.37 30.04
C ALA A 280 5.33 -25.44 30.80
N ASP A 281 4.24 -25.94 30.21
CA ASP A 281 3.46 -27.06 30.76
C ASP A 281 4.19 -28.41 30.55
N GLU A 282 4.87 -28.62 29.41
CA GLU A 282 5.66 -29.85 29.17
C GLU A 282 6.86 -30.01 30.12
N ASP A 283 7.54 -28.91 30.51
CA ASP A 283 8.65 -28.93 31.48
C ASP A 283 8.17 -29.13 32.95
N TYR A 284 6.87 -28.98 33.24
CA TYR A 284 6.31 -29.16 34.58
C TYR A 284 5.85 -30.60 34.85
N ASP A 285 5.48 -31.33 33.80
CA ASP A 285 5.03 -32.73 33.84
C ASP A 285 6.19 -33.76 33.65
N SER A 286 7.44 -33.30 33.52
CA SER A 286 8.66 -34.13 33.41
C SER A 286 9.49 -34.19 34.70
#